data_AF-A0A535A9A0-F1
#
_entry.id   AF-A0A535A9A0-F1
#
_cell.length_a   1.000
_cell.length_b   1.000
_cell.length_c   1.000
_cell.angle_alpha   90.00
_cell.angle_beta   90.00
_cell.angle_gamma   90.00
#
_symmetry.space_group_name_H-M   'P 1'
#
loop_
_entity.id
_entity.type
_entity.pdbx_description
1 polymer ?
#
loop_
_entity_poly.entity_id
_entity_poly.type
_entity_poly.pdbx_seq_one_letter_code
_entity_poly.pdbx_strand_id
1 'polypeptide(L)'
;MARTTCIPANQPGRAGDLEVVDAQHLRVRFPDTDAVFRDPSDALTLAGPATVAVTRAGDPLPCALASHTCAEEAGHLPLLACADDLFATDGTCGPTPHPTFPHFTALPFANDYQALCTTPSPPCSGLTPDFRFTVDTAGNLLLPMDWRGVLVNRDAVPVPRLLRGSTPLEAFPRSGTPVRIPNAAFLGSFTPEGRKLPPIFDPQADPTDPTAATFFGSADAPTSVLRIARRVAVPLCVEGTIADGPCTTGRDCPGGTCTPSFRACAGGSAPGQPCVAESDCGGGACGSASCVGGRRRGDLCRTDGDCAGGECGPSLFAFGDRALDGVGPVVLRRGACIGGVKALAACTDDRSCPGGQCGSFLARALDPVPLDGLVETPSTFVFVKEEAICPNGTEVACQGQDLNGDGDTTDHVVTVADRTTGLIQGIGVVGAEGRAEGRAVARIRQPPFSFPAVAAEGDMVAFLEPEPAQDNQDETHNGQVFETILRVFRLVAGSPPSVVELTSDRNPLTADASPIINGRSLIVSNDRVFFRAAEAAAARQRTERVSQVSLFSGVGPAISADGLSVAFTSGDVVFVYGRVSGVTEPVSVRTDGSTSGGSASPSISADGRFVA
;
A
#
# COMPACT_ATOMS: atom_id res chain seq x y z
N MET A 1 -39.50 -22.25 -9.35
CA MET A 1 -39.05 -21.74 -8.04
C MET A 1 -37.84 -22.56 -7.65
N ALA A 2 -36.67 -21.94 -7.51
CA ALA A 2 -35.49 -22.65 -7.03
C ALA A 2 -35.77 -23.10 -5.59
N ARG A 3 -35.58 -24.39 -5.29
CA ARG A 3 -35.65 -24.90 -3.92
C ARG A 3 -34.30 -24.67 -3.28
N THR A 4 -34.22 -23.75 -2.31
CA THR A 4 -33.06 -23.65 -1.42
C THR A 4 -32.95 -24.97 -0.64
N THR A 5 -31.80 -25.62 -0.72
CA THR A 5 -31.51 -26.85 0.01
C THR A 5 -30.46 -26.54 1.07
N CYS A 6 -30.82 -26.65 2.35
CA CYS A 6 -29.82 -26.56 3.41
C CYS A 6 -29.15 -27.91 3.61
N ILE A 7 -27.85 -27.87 3.79
CA ILE A 7 -27.03 -29.04 4.09
C ILE A 7 -26.24 -28.78 5.37
N PRO A 8 -26.11 -29.77 6.26
CA PRO A 8 -25.19 -29.66 7.38
C PRO A 8 -23.75 -29.67 6.85
N ALA A 9 -23.00 -28.59 7.07
CA ALA A 9 -21.60 -28.49 6.67
C ALA A 9 -20.64 -29.18 7.67
N ASN A 10 -20.96 -29.14 8.98
CA ASN A 10 -20.18 -29.77 10.05
C ASN A 10 -20.95 -30.92 10.71
N GLN A 11 -20.24 -31.90 11.27
CA GLN A 11 -20.87 -32.96 12.06
C GLN A 11 -21.45 -32.40 13.37
N PRO A 12 -22.71 -32.74 13.73
CA PRO A 12 -23.30 -32.31 14.99
C PRO A 12 -22.45 -32.78 16.19
N GLY A 13 -22.23 -31.89 17.16
CA GLY A 13 -21.63 -32.25 18.45
C GLY A 13 -20.10 -32.28 18.51
N ARG A 14 -19.39 -31.69 17.54
CA ARG A 14 -17.95 -31.46 17.67
C ARG A 14 -17.71 -30.40 18.77
N ALA A 15 -17.00 -30.77 19.82
CA ALA A 15 -16.64 -29.83 20.89
C ALA A 15 -15.78 -28.68 20.30
N GLY A 16 -16.18 -27.42 20.59
CA GLY A 16 -15.42 -26.23 20.19
C GLY A 16 -15.91 -25.49 18.93
N ASP A 17 -17.04 -25.87 18.35
CA ASP A 17 -17.62 -25.12 17.20
C ASP A 17 -18.43 -23.88 17.65
N LEU A 18 -18.99 -23.91 18.86
CA LEU A 18 -19.61 -22.77 19.53
C LEU A 18 -19.11 -22.73 20.98
N GLU A 19 -18.65 -21.56 21.40
CA GLU A 19 -18.14 -21.31 22.74
C GLU A 19 -18.72 -19.99 23.27
N VAL A 20 -19.25 -20.04 24.49
CA VAL A 20 -19.62 -18.84 25.24
C VAL A 20 -18.37 -18.37 25.97
N VAL A 21 -17.75 -17.29 25.48
CA VAL A 21 -16.50 -16.75 26.05
C VAL A 21 -16.81 -16.00 27.33
N ASP A 22 -17.84 -15.15 27.30
CA ASP A 22 -18.39 -14.45 28.46
C ASP A 22 -19.86 -14.04 28.21
N ALA A 23 -20.41 -13.16 29.04
CA ALA A 23 -21.80 -12.71 28.95
C ALA A 23 -22.12 -11.90 27.67
N GLN A 24 -21.12 -11.36 26.97
CA GLN A 24 -21.28 -10.51 25.79
C GLN A 24 -20.64 -11.10 24.52
N HIS A 25 -19.81 -12.14 24.66
CA HIS A 25 -19.05 -12.69 23.54
C HIS A 25 -19.34 -14.17 23.28
N LEU A 26 -19.75 -14.46 22.05
CA LEU A 26 -19.82 -15.81 21.49
C LEU A 26 -18.68 -16.00 20.49
N ARG A 27 -17.98 -17.12 20.58
CA ARG A 27 -16.99 -17.54 19.59
C ARG A 27 -17.55 -18.71 18.80
N VAL A 28 -17.58 -18.57 17.49
CA VAL A 28 -18.08 -19.59 16.56
C VAL A 28 -16.95 -19.96 15.59
N ARG A 29 -16.73 -21.25 15.39
CA ARG A 29 -15.86 -21.73 14.31
C ARG A 29 -16.57 -21.50 12.98
N PHE A 30 -15.95 -20.73 12.10
CA PHE A 30 -16.45 -20.57 10.73
C PHE A 30 -16.38 -21.94 10.00
N PRO A 31 -17.47 -22.38 9.33
CA PRO A 31 -17.49 -23.69 8.70
C PRO A 31 -16.55 -23.75 7.51
N ASP A 32 -15.85 -24.88 7.36
CA ASP A 32 -15.15 -25.24 6.13
C ASP A 32 -16.14 -25.96 5.22
N THR A 33 -16.47 -25.33 4.08
CA THR A 33 -17.49 -25.83 3.17
C THR A 33 -16.90 -26.47 1.91
N ASP A 34 -15.58 -26.68 1.85
CA ASP A 34 -14.89 -27.22 0.66
C ASP A 34 -15.45 -28.59 0.28
N ALA A 35 -15.64 -29.48 1.27
CA ALA A 35 -16.18 -30.81 1.05
C ALA A 35 -17.63 -30.85 0.53
N VAL A 36 -18.36 -29.75 0.62
CA VAL A 36 -19.77 -29.65 0.20
C VAL A 36 -19.98 -28.70 -0.98
N PHE A 37 -18.92 -28.04 -1.46
CA PHE A 37 -18.95 -27.15 -2.61
C PHE A 37 -18.10 -27.74 -3.74
N ARG A 38 -18.76 -28.25 -4.78
CA ARG A 38 -18.10 -28.83 -5.97
C ARG A 38 -17.12 -29.97 -5.63
N ASP A 39 -15.81 -29.78 -5.82
CA ASP A 39 -14.78 -30.82 -5.68
C ASP A 39 -13.93 -30.57 -4.42
N PRO A 40 -13.85 -31.51 -3.45
CA PRO A 40 -13.06 -31.34 -2.21
C PRO A 40 -11.54 -31.19 -2.38
N SER A 41 -11.02 -31.18 -3.60
CA SER A 41 -9.60 -30.98 -3.90
C SER A 41 -9.29 -29.64 -4.58
N ASP A 42 -10.32 -28.86 -4.92
CA ASP A 42 -10.15 -27.56 -5.61
C ASP A 42 -9.97 -26.37 -4.65
N ALA A 43 -10.16 -26.60 -3.34
CA ALA A 43 -10.11 -25.59 -2.29
C ALA A 43 -11.11 -24.44 -2.53
N LEU A 44 -12.28 -24.70 -3.10
CA LEU A 44 -13.34 -23.72 -3.29
C LEU A 44 -14.43 -23.90 -2.22
N THR A 45 -14.76 -22.80 -1.55
CA THR A 45 -15.78 -22.77 -0.50
C THR A 45 -16.99 -21.95 -0.93
N LEU A 46 -18.10 -22.03 -0.19
CA LEU A 46 -19.15 -21.02 -0.26
C LEU A 46 -18.55 -19.67 0.15
N ALA A 47 -18.89 -18.61 -0.57
CA ALA A 47 -18.38 -17.26 -0.33
C ALA A 47 -19.42 -16.22 -0.75
N GLY A 48 -19.40 -15.06 -0.10
CA GLY A 48 -20.37 -13.98 -0.32
C GLY A 48 -21.16 -13.63 0.94
N PRO A 49 -22.25 -12.86 0.80
CA PRO A 49 -23.08 -12.45 1.93
C PRO A 49 -23.55 -13.65 2.74
N ALA A 50 -23.42 -13.59 4.07
CA ALA A 50 -23.81 -14.68 4.94
C ALA A 50 -24.47 -14.16 6.22
N THR A 51 -25.53 -14.83 6.64
CA THR A 51 -26.29 -14.54 7.86
C THR A 51 -25.90 -15.55 8.94
N VAL A 52 -25.66 -15.07 10.16
CA VAL A 52 -25.35 -15.93 11.31
C VAL A 52 -26.61 -16.15 12.12
N ALA A 53 -27.04 -17.41 12.24
CA ALA A 53 -28.18 -17.80 13.06
C ALA A 53 -27.75 -18.81 14.13
N VAL A 54 -28.27 -18.63 15.35
CA VAL A 54 -28.04 -19.53 16.49
C VAL A 54 -29.36 -20.21 16.82
N THR A 55 -29.39 -21.54 16.85
CA THR A 55 -30.56 -22.36 17.18
C THR A 55 -30.23 -23.35 18.31
N ARG A 56 -31.23 -24.04 18.86
CA ARG A 56 -30.93 -25.16 19.78
C ARG A 56 -30.50 -26.39 18.98
N ALA A 57 -29.67 -27.22 19.61
CA ALA A 57 -29.32 -28.52 19.04
C ALA A 57 -30.58 -29.35 18.79
N GLY A 58 -30.79 -29.80 17.56
CA GLY A 58 -31.96 -30.59 17.14
C GLY A 58 -33.08 -29.79 16.50
N ASP A 59 -33.06 -28.45 16.56
CA ASP A 59 -33.99 -27.61 15.81
C ASP A 59 -33.75 -27.76 14.28
N PRO A 60 -34.79 -27.63 13.44
CA PRO A 60 -34.63 -27.64 11.98
C PRO A 60 -33.68 -26.54 11.51
N LEU A 61 -32.93 -26.80 10.42
CA LEU A 61 -32.09 -25.78 9.79
C LEU A 61 -32.94 -24.59 9.31
N PRO A 62 -32.57 -23.34 9.63
CA PRO A 62 -33.38 -22.15 9.35
C PRO A 62 -33.28 -21.70 7.87
N CYS A 63 -33.69 -22.57 6.94
CA CYS A 63 -33.50 -22.38 5.50
C CYS A 63 -34.18 -21.16 4.89
N ALA A 64 -35.21 -20.62 5.53
CA ALA A 64 -35.89 -19.42 5.05
C ALA A 64 -34.97 -18.18 5.06
N LEU A 65 -33.95 -18.18 5.93
CA LEU A 65 -32.93 -17.11 5.98
C LEU A 65 -32.06 -17.02 4.72
N ALA A 66 -32.15 -17.97 3.80
CA ALA A 66 -31.50 -17.85 2.49
C ALA A 66 -32.17 -16.82 1.57
N SER A 67 -33.43 -16.45 1.86
CA SER A 67 -34.20 -15.49 1.07
C SER A 67 -34.87 -14.39 1.91
N HIS A 68 -34.88 -14.51 3.22
CA HIS A 68 -35.49 -13.57 4.16
C HIS A 68 -34.46 -13.08 5.18
N THR A 69 -34.73 -11.91 5.75
CA THR A 69 -33.92 -11.29 6.80
C THR A 69 -34.20 -11.88 8.18
N CYS A 70 -33.29 -11.67 9.11
CA CYS A 70 -33.48 -11.99 10.53
C CYS A 70 -34.72 -11.29 11.11
N ALA A 71 -34.99 -10.05 10.67
CA ALA A 71 -36.15 -9.29 11.10
C ALA A 71 -37.47 -9.89 10.60
N GLU A 72 -37.52 -10.36 9.35
CA GLU A 72 -38.70 -11.00 8.77
C GLU A 72 -39.02 -12.35 9.42
N GLU A 73 -38.00 -13.12 9.82
CA GLU A 73 -38.17 -14.44 10.43
C GLU A 73 -38.26 -14.42 11.97
N ALA A 74 -38.20 -13.23 12.57
CA ALA A 74 -38.30 -13.05 14.01
C ALA A 74 -39.65 -13.58 14.52
N GLY A 75 -39.62 -14.68 15.29
CA GLY A 75 -40.81 -15.35 15.82
C GLY A 75 -41.46 -16.39 14.89
N HIS A 76 -40.96 -16.55 13.66
CA HIS A 76 -41.39 -17.59 12.72
C HIS A 76 -40.48 -18.83 12.78
N LEU A 77 -39.20 -18.65 13.08
CA LEU A 77 -38.21 -19.70 13.25
C LEU A 77 -37.77 -19.83 14.73
N PRO A 78 -37.35 -21.02 15.20
CA PRO A 78 -36.86 -21.24 16.55
C PRO A 78 -35.42 -20.70 16.75
N LEU A 79 -35.19 -19.43 16.43
CA LEU A 79 -33.89 -18.77 16.55
C LEU A 79 -33.66 -18.29 17.99
N LEU A 80 -32.48 -18.56 18.55
CA LEU A 80 -31.98 -17.98 19.79
C LEU A 80 -31.35 -16.61 19.54
N ALA A 81 -30.65 -16.46 18.41
CA ALA A 81 -30.08 -15.22 17.93
C ALA A 81 -29.98 -15.26 16.40
N CYS A 82 -30.00 -14.10 15.76
CA CYS A 82 -29.84 -13.95 14.32
C CYS A 82 -29.13 -12.62 14.05
N ALA A 83 -28.11 -12.65 13.20
CA ALA A 83 -27.32 -11.49 12.79
C ALA A 83 -27.13 -11.52 11.27
N ASP A 84 -27.78 -10.59 10.59
CA ASP A 84 -27.62 -10.26 9.18
C ASP A 84 -26.95 -8.88 9.05
N ASP A 85 -27.54 -7.84 9.63
CA ASP A 85 -26.99 -6.48 9.61
C ASP A 85 -25.91 -6.27 10.66
N LEU A 86 -24.82 -5.60 10.24
CA LEU A 86 -23.77 -5.11 11.11
C LEU A 86 -23.91 -3.60 11.29
N PHE A 87 -23.89 -3.16 12.55
CA PHE A 87 -24.06 -1.75 12.91
C PHE A 87 -22.73 -1.05 13.18
N ALA A 88 -22.77 0.29 13.22
CA ALA A 88 -21.64 1.16 13.43
C ALA A 88 -20.92 0.83 14.76
N THR A 89 -19.59 0.82 14.71
CA THR A 89 -18.72 0.56 15.87
C THR A 89 -18.48 1.85 16.68
N ASP A 90 -19.53 2.60 16.95
CA ASP A 90 -19.49 3.87 17.69
C ASP A 90 -19.67 3.70 19.21
N GLY A 91 -19.73 2.45 19.68
CA GLY A 91 -19.96 2.10 21.08
C GLY A 91 -21.43 2.23 21.52
N THR A 92 -22.33 2.57 20.60
CA THR A 92 -23.78 2.57 20.84
C THR A 92 -24.38 1.24 20.40
N CYS A 93 -25.52 0.86 20.97
CA CYS A 93 -26.35 -0.24 20.44
C CYS A 93 -27.35 0.28 19.39
N GLY A 94 -26.97 1.32 18.64
CA GLY A 94 -27.82 1.94 17.63
C GLY A 94 -27.96 1.07 16.38
N PRO A 95 -29.07 1.19 15.63
CA PRO A 95 -29.28 0.44 14.39
C PRO A 95 -28.62 1.10 13.17
N THR A 96 -27.67 2.04 13.37
CA THR A 96 -26.97 2.70 12.27
C THR A 96 -26.09 1.68 11.56
N PRO A 97 -26.27 1.38 10.27
CA PRO A 97 -25.46 0.38 9.57
C PRO A 97 -23.97 0.75 9.59
N HIS A 98 -23.11 -0.26 9.66
CA HIS A 98 -21.67 -0.06 9.56
C HIS A 98 -21.33 0.53 8.18
N PRO A 99 -20.56 1.63 8.11
CA PRO A 99 -20.40 2.41 6.88
C PRO A 99 -19.66 1.66 5.76
N THR A 100 -18.77 0.72 6.10
CA THR A 100 -17.99 -0.06 5.13
C THR A 100 -18.54 -1.47 4.90
N PHE A 101 -18.79 -2.22 5.98
CA PHE A 101 -19.26 -3.61 5.97
C PHE A 101 -20.59 -3.73 6.72
N PRO A 102 -21.72 -3.34 6.10
CA PRO A 102 -23.03 -3.36 6.76
C PRO A 102 -23.60 -4.76 6.96
N HIS A 103 -22.93 -5.81 6.45
CA HIS A 103 -23.36 -7.19 6.55
C HIS A 103 -22.15 -8.12 6.65
N PHE A 104 -22.32 -9.26 7.32
CA PHE A 104 -21.28 -10.28 7.38
C PHE A 104 -21.07 -10.93 5.99
N THR A 105 -19.81 -11.11 5.58
CA THR A 105 -19.46 -11.68 4.27
C THR A 105 -18.45 -12.81 4.45
N ALA A 106 -18.80 -14.01 4.00
CA ALA A 106 -17.92 -15.16 3.93
C ALA A 106 -16.85 -14.93 2.85
N LEU A 107 -15.59 -14.85 3.24
CA LEU A 107 -14.48 -14.68 2.31
C LEU A 107 -14.00 -16.06 1.79
N PRO A 108 -13.58 -16.18 0.52
CA PRO A 108 -12.87 -17.36 0.07
C PRO A 108 -11.50 -17.46 0.75
N PHE A 109 -10.80 -18.60 0.57
CA PHE A 109 -9.40 -18.69 1.00
C PHE A 109 -8.57 -17.54 0.44
N ALA A 110 -7.70 -17.01 1.30
CA ALA A 110 -6.82 -15.91 0.94
C ALA A 110 -5.89 -16.31 -0.22
N ASN A 111 -5.74 -15.38 -1.15
CA ASN A 111 -4.88 -15.50 -2.30
C ASN A 111 -3.41 -15.44 -1.89
N ASP A 112 -2.67 -16.54 -2.04
CA ASP A 112 -1.21 -16.54 -1.89
C ASP A 112 -0.58 -15.71 -3.01
N TYR A 113 -0.15 -14.49 -2.67
CA TYR A 113 0.38 -13.58 -3.66
C TYR A 113 1.72 -14.06 -4.24
N GLN A 114 2.52 -14.79 -3.46
CA GLN A 114 3.79 -15.35 -3.94
C GLN A 114 3.55 -16.37 -5.05
N ALA A 115 2.52 -17.21 -4.88
CA ALA A 115 2.11 -18.20 -5.87
C ALA A 115 1.41 -17.56 -7.08
N LEU A 116 0.73 -16.42 -6.90
CA LEU A 116 0.01 -15.71 -7.97
C LEU A 116 0.93 -14.91 -8.88
N CYS A 117 1.88 -14.18 -8.30
CA CYS A 117 2.76 -13.31 -9.04
C CYS A 117 3.77 -14.13 -9.84
N THR A 118 4.23 -13.59 -10.97
CA THR A 118 5.15 -14.30 -11.88
C THR A 118 6.50 -13.63 -12.03
N THR A 119 6.62 -12.34 -11.68
CA THR A 119 7.85 -11.56 -11.86
C THR A 119 8.01 -10.50 -10.77
N PRO A 120 9.25 -10.20 -10.34
CA PRO A 120 10.47 -10.99 -10.50
C PRO A 120 10.39 -12.30 -9.71
N SER A 121 11.17 -13.31 -10.11
CA SER A 121 11.28 -14.60 -9.42
C SER A 121 12.72 -14.81 -8.97
N PRO A 122 13.00 -14.92 -7.65
CA PRO A 122 12.10 -14.74 -6.49
C PRO A 122 11.65 -13.26 -6.29
N PRO A 123 10.68 -12.97 -5.39
CA PRO A 123 9.95 -13.92 -4.53
C PRO A 123 8.84 -14.68 -5.27
N CYS A 124 8.40 -14.22 -6.44
CA CYS A 124 7.30 -14.84 -7.17
C CYS A 124 7.61 -16.26 -7.62
N SER A 125 6.60 -17.14 -7.54
CA SER A 125 6.71 -18.53 -7.98
C SER A 125 5.77 -18.89 -9.13
N GLY A 126 4.68 -18.12 -9.33
CA GLY A 126 3.73 -18.32 -10.43
C GLY A 126 3.00 -19.68 -10.42
N LEU A 127 3.00 -20.37 -9.27
CA LEU A 127 2.50 -21.73 -9.10
C LEU A 127 0.97 -21.84 -9.13
N THR A 128 0.23 -20.78 -8.82
CA THR A 128 -1.24 -20.79 -8.91
C THR A 128 -1.76 -19.90 -10.04
N PRO A 129 -2.72 -20.39 -10.85
CA PRO A 129 -3.40 -19.58 -11.84
C PRO A 129 -4.68 -18.92 -11.31
N ASP A 130 -5.11 -19.23 -10.07
CA ASP A 130 -6.43 -18.88 -9.54
C ASP A 130 -6.39 -17.68 -8.62
N PHE A 131 -7.03 -16.61 -9.04
CA PHE A 131 -7.29 -15.44 -8.21
C PHE A 131 -8.77 -15.41 -7.80
N ARG A 132 -9.03 -15.36 -6.49
CA ARG A 132 -10.35 -15.58 -5.90
C ARG A 132 -10.85 -14.34 -5.18
N PHE A 133 -12.10 -13.98 -5.37
CA PHE A 133 -12.72 -12.89 -4.63
C PHE A 133 -14.21 -13.14 -4.47
N THR A 134 -14.85 -12.34 -3.64
CA THR A 134 -16.30 -12.38 -3.47
C THR A 134 -16.89 -10.97 -3.51
N VAL A 135 -18.20 -10.88 -3.42
CA VAL A 135 -18.93 -9.62 -3.30
C VAL A 135 -19.67 -9.53 -1.97
N ASP A 136 -19.78 -8.33 -1.41
CA ASP A 136 -20.68 -8.07 -0.27
C ASP A 136 -22.13 -7.82 -0.72
N THR A 137 -23.04 -7.56 0.22
CA THR A 137 -24.47 -7.30 -0.06
C THR A 137 -24.70 -6.07 -0.94
N ALA A 138 -23.79 -5.09 -0.91
CA ALA A 138 -23.82 -3.91 -1.76
C ALA A 138 -23.17 -4.15 -3.14
N GLY A 139 -22.55 -5.31 -3.35
CA GLY A 139 -21.86 -5.71 -4.57
C GLY A 139 -20.41 -5.24 -4.67
N ASN A 140 -19.81 -4.73 -3.59
CA ASN A 140 -18.39 -4.35 -3.57
C ASN A 140 -17.52 -5.60 -3.59
N LEU A 141 -16.35 -5.54 -4.23
CA LEU A 141 -15.42 -6.67 -4.25
C LEU A 141 -14.65 -6.76 -2.94
N LEU A 142 -14.51 -7.98 -2.42
CA LEU A 142 -13.63 -8.32 -1.31
C LEU A 142 -12.61 -9.37 -1.78
N LEU A 143 -11.34 -9.01 -1.72
CA LEU A 143 -10.22 -9.79 -2.21
C LEU A 143 -9.31 -10.14 -1.02
N PRO A 144 -9.46 -11.33 -0.43
CA PRO A 144 -8.61 -11.76 0.68
C PRO A 144 -7.22 -12.12 0.14
N MET A 145 -6.16 -11.60 0.77
CA MET A 145 -4.78 -11.71 0.32
C MET A 145 -3.87 -12.22 1.42
N ASP A 146 -2.95 -13.12 1.06
CA ASP A 146 -1.85 -13.59 1.90
C ASP A 146 -0.52 -13.11 1.30
N TRP A 147 0.17 -12.26 2.06
CA TRP A 147 1.40 -11.59 1.65
C TRP A 147 2.65 -12.22 2.25
N ARG A 148 2.51 -13.22 3.13
CA ARG A 148 3.63 -13.79 3.92
C ARG A 148 4.78 -14.33 3.06
N GLY A 149 4.49 -14.76 1.84
CA GLY A 149 5.49 -15.24 0.89
C GLY A 149 6.29 -14.13 0.20
N VAL A 150 5.89 -12.86 0.33
CA VAL A 150 6.54 -11.71 -0.33
C VAL A 150 7.00 -10.60 0.63
N LEU A 151 6.64 -10.65 1.92
CA LEU A 151 7.11 -9.68 2.92
C LEU A 151 8.64 -9.76 3.13
N VAL A 152 9.26 -8.60 3.35
CA VAL A 152 10.69 -8.47 3.62
C VAL A 152 10.92 -8.31 5.12
N ASN A 153 11.78 -9.19 5.65
CA ASN A 153 12.17 -9.30 7.05
C ASN A 153 11.03 -9.75 8.00
N ARG A 154 11.11 -11.00 8.50
CA ARG A 154 10.05 -11.57 9.36
C ARG A 154 10.18 -11.17 10.85
N ASP A 155 11.37 -10.71 11.26
CA ASP A 155 11.73 -10.55 12.67
C ASP A 155 12.21 -9.12 13.05
N ALA A 156 12.20 -8.17 12.09
CA ALA A 156 12.56 -6.75 12.29
C ALA A 156 11.45 -5.81 11.80
N VAL A 157 11.68 -4.49 11.85
CA VAL A 157 10.74 -3.47 11.33
C VAL A 157 10.37 -3.84 9.88
N PRO A 158 9.10 -4.17 9.59
CA PRO A 158 8.71 -4.66 8.28
C PRO A 158 8.96 -3.59 7.22
N VAL A 159 9.72 -3.94 6.19
CA VAL A 159 9.90 -3.10 5.00
C VAL A 159 8.80 -3.50 4.02
N PRO A 160 7.82 -2.62 3.73
CA PRO A 160 6.75 -2.98 2.82
C PRO A 160 7.30 -3.34 1.46
N ARG A 161 6.69 -4.34 0.85
CA ARG A 161 6.95 -4.65 -0.55
C ARG A 161 5.93 -3.94 -1.43
N LEU A 162 6.40 -3.26 -2.46
CA LEU A 162 5.54 -2.68 -3.48
C LEU A 162 4.96 -3.76 -4.38
N LEU A 163 3.72 -3.57 -4.82
CA LEU A 163 2.94 -4.57 -5.54
C LEU A 163 2.28 -3.93 -6.75
N ARG A 164 2.17 -4.70 -7.83
CA ARG A 164 1.39 -4.30 -9.00
C ARG A 164 0.51 -5.43 -9.46
N GLY A 165 -0.75 -5.13 -9.77
CA GLY A 165 -1.70 -6.07 -10.35
C GLY A 165 -2.40 -5.45 -11.53
N SER A 166 -2.66 -6.21 -12.59
CA SER A 166 -3.51 -5.76 -13.69
C SER A 166 -4.41 -6.86 -14.22
N THR A 167 -5.58 -6.47 -14.73
CA THR A 167 -6.52 -7.40 -15.37
C THR A 167 -7.39 -6.72 -16.41
N PRO A 168 -7.64 -7.34 -17.58
CA PRO A 168 -8.62 -6.87 -18.56
C PRO A 168 -10.06 -7.27 -18.20
N LEU A 169 -10.30 -7.69 -16.96
CA LEU A 169 -11.61 -8.15 -16.52
C LEU A 169 -12.67 -7.07 -16.74
N GLU A 170 -13.69 -7.43 -17.51
CA GLU A 170 -14.75 -6.50 -17.88
C GLU A 170 -15.55 -6.05 -16.66
N ALA A 171 -15.86 -4.76 -16.56
CA ALA A 171 -16.68 -4.18 -15.50
C ALA A 171 -18.10 -4.78 -15.46
N PHE A 172 -18.68 -4.94 -16.65
CA PHE A 172 -19.99 -5.55 -16.85
C PHE A 172 -19.88 -6.68 -17.89
N PRO A 173 -20.65 -7.77 -17.73
CA PRO A 173 -20.57 -8.88 -18.68
C PRO A 173 -20.80 -8.44 -20.12
N ARG A 174 -19.85 -8.77 -21.01
CA ARG A 174 -19.85 -8.45 -22.46
C ARG A 174 -19.76 -6.97 -22.78
N SER A 175 -19.24 -6.16 -21.86
CA SER A 175 -19.06 -4.72 -22.09
C SER A 175 -17.83 -4.39 -22.94
N GLY A 176 -16.88 -5.32 -23.10
CA GLY A 176 -15.59 -5.08 -23.73
C GLY A 176 -14.74 -4.03 -23.02
N THR A 177 -15.14 -3.57 -21.83
CA THR A 177 -14.51 -2.47 -21.12
C THR A 177 -14.06 -2.94 -19.74
N PRO A 178 -12.77 -2.79 -19.39
CA PRO A 178 -12.27 -3.21 -18.09
C PRO A 178 -12.87 -2.36 -16.97
N VAL A 179 -12.73 -2.82 -15.74
CA VAL A 179 -13.02 -2.01 -14.54
C VAL A 179 -12.23 -0.71 -14.59
N ARG A 180 -12.91 0.44 -14.44
CA ARG A 180 -12.27 1.75 -14.28
C ARG A 180 -12.55 2.27 -12.89
N ILE A 181 -11.49 2.51 -12.13
CA ILE A 181 -11.58 3.08 -10.79
C ILE A 181 -11.23 4.57 -10.88
N PRO A 182 -12.14 5.49 -10.52
CA PRO A 182 -11.89 6.91 -10.66
C PRO A 182 -10.70 7.40 -9.83
N ASN A 183 -10.63 6.99 -8.56
CA ASN A 183 -9.57 7.34 -7.63
C ASN A 183 -9.55 6.38 -6.42
N ALA A 184 -8.59 6.61 -5.52
CA ALA A 184 -8.36 5.80 -4.32
C ALA A 184 -9.53 5.77 -3.31
N ALA A 185 -10.50 6.69 -3.37
CA ALA A 185 -11.65 6.68 -2.46
C ALA A 185 -12.53 5.43 -2.63
N PHE A 186 -12.47 4.78 -3.79
CA PHE A 186 -13.14 3.52 -4.07
C PHE A 186 -12.37 2.30 -3.57
N LEU A 187 -11.13 2.47 -3.13
CA LEU A 187 -10.24 1.40 -2.71
C LEU A 187 -10.05 1.41 -1.19
N GLY A 188 -9.76 0.25 -0.62
CA GLY A 188 -9.35 0.15 0.77
C GLY A 188 -8.70 -1.18 1.10
N SER A 189 -7.82 -1.17 2.10
CA SER A 189 -7.20 -2.37 2.66
C SER A 189 -7.68 -2.53 4.10
N PHE A 190 -8.06 -3.75 4.48
CA PHE A 190 -8.63 -4.04 5.79
C PHE A 190 -8.04 -5.33 6.38
N THR A 191 -8.08 -5.48 7.69
CA THR A 191 -7.91 -6.79 8.32
C THR A 191 -9.14 -7.66 8.06
N PRO A 192 -9.06 -9.00 8.22
CA PRO A 192 -10.25 -9.86 8.14
C PRO A 192 -11.38 -9.45 9.08
N GLU A 193 -11.07 -8.79 10.20
CA GLU A 193 -12.04 -8.25 11.16
C GLU A 193 -12.63 -6.89 10.75
N GLY A 194 -12.27 -6.38 9.56
CA GLY A 194 -12.81 -5.12 9.02
C GLY A 194 -12.12 -3.85 9.50
N ARG A 195 -10.95 -3.95 10.18
CA ARG A 195 -10.18 -2.77 10.59
C ARG A 195 -9.39 -2.23 9.41
N LYS A 196 -9.47 -0.92 9.16
CA LYS A 196 -8.70 -0.29 8.07
C LYS A 196 -7.20 -0.44 8.32
N LEU A 197 -6.48 -0.90 7.30
CA LEU A 197 -5.04 -0.98 7.28
C LEU A 197 -4.46 0.26 6.56
N PRO A 198 -3.22 0.66 6.91
CA PRO A 198 -2.55 1.81 6.30
C PRO A 198 -1.88 1.60 4.92
N PRO A 199 -1.67 0.40 4.34
CA PRO A 199 -0.89 0.28 3.12
C PRO A 199 -1.60 0.94 1.94
N ILE A 200 -0.78 1.30 0.96
CA ILE A 200 -1.23 1.91 -0.28
C ILE A 200 -1.97 0.86 -1.09
N PHE A 201 -3.12 1.25 -1.63
CA PHE A 201 -3.86 0.49 -2.61
C PHE A 201 -4.58 1.47 -3.52
N ASP A 202 -3.95 1.76 -4.64
CA ASP A 202 -4.30 2.85 -5.54
C ASP A 202 -4.57 2.36 -6.96
N PRO A 203 -5.53 2.98 -7.68
CA PRO A 203 -5.71 2.70 -9.08
C PRO A 203 -4.60 3.38 -9.89
N GLN A 204 -4.13 2.70 -10.93
CA GLN A 204 -3.23 3.26 -11.94
C GLN A 204 -3.87 3.18 -13.32
N ALA A 205 -3.58 4.18 -14.14
CA ALA A 205 -3.95 4.19 -15.55
C ALA A 205 -2.70 3.96 -16.38
N ASP A 206 -2.46 2.73 -16.84
CA ASP A 206 -1.35 2.48 -17.76
C ASP A 206 -1.76 2.92 -19.18
N PRO A 207 -1.18 4.01 -19.74
CA PRO A 207 -1.54 4.49 -21.07
C PRO A 207 -1.06 3.53 -22.17
N THR A 208 -0.11 2.65 -21.86
CA THR A 208 0.40 1.64 -22.80
C THR A 208 -0.49 0.39 -22.86
N ASP A 209 -1.31 0.16 -21.83
CA ASP A 209 -2.35 -0.87 -21.79
C ASP A 209 -3.68 -0.30 -21.26
N PRO A 210 -4.41 0.47 -22.09
CA PRO A 210 -5.71 1.02 -21.70
C PRO A 210 -6.82 -0.04 -21.58
N THR A 211 -6.51 -1.30 -21.91
CA THR A 211 -7.43 -2.42 -21.92
C THR A 211 -7.45 -3.19 -20.60
N ALA A 212 -6.57 -2.83 -19.65
CA ALA A 212 -6.53 -3.41 -18.32
C ALA A 212 -6.80 -2.38 -17.21
N ALA A 213 -7.48 -2.82 -16.16
CA ALA A 213 -7.47 -2.15 -14.87
C ALA A 213 -6.12 -2.43 -14.21
N THR A 214 -5.40 -1.40 -13.78
CA THR A 214 -4.10 -1.54 -13.11
C THR A 214 -4.19 -1.01 -11.68
N PHE A 215 -3.53 -1.70 -10.76
CA PHE A 215 -3.49 -1.39 -9.34
C PHE A 215 -2.06 -1.39 -8.87
N PHE A 216 -1.73 -0.41 -8.03
CA PHE A 216 -0.48 -0.30 -7.31
C PHE A 216 -0.76 -0.35 -5.81
N GLY A 217 0.15 -0.94 -5.04
CA GLY A 217 0.02 -0.92 -3.60
C GLY A 217 1.26 -1.39 -2.88
N SER A 218 1.13 -1.54 -1.57
CA SER A 218 2.16 -2.07 -0.69
C SER A 218 1.61 -3.19 0.19
N ALA A 219 2.44 -4.16 0.55
CA ALA A 219 2.13 -5.12 1.62
C ALA A 219 3.01 -4.87 2.84
N ASP A 220 2.38 -4.49 3.95
CA ASP A 220 2.98 -4.20 5.27
C ASP A 220 2.41 -5.10 6.39
N ALA A 221 1.42 -5.95 6.06
CA ALA A 221 0.80 -6.91 6.95
C ALA A 221 0.85 -8.32 6.34
N PRO A 222 0.88 -9.40 7.15
CA PRO A 222 0.93 -10.77 6.64
C PRO A 222 -0.31 -11.14 5.82
N THR A 223 -1.48 -10.59 6.17
CA THR A 223 -2.75 -10.82 5.47
C THR A 223 -3.57 -9.54 5.43
N SER A 224 -4.39 -9.37 4.40
CA SER A 224 -5.38 -8.30 4.32
C SER A 224 -6.57 -8.70 3.46
N VAL A 225 -7.62 -7.88 3.49
CA VAL A 225 -8.77 -7.93 2.59
C VAL A 225 -8.78 -6.62 1.84
N LEU A 226 -8.42 -6.67 0.55
CA LEU A 226 -8.57 -5.52 -0.33
C LEU A 226 -10.06 -5.39 -0.67
N ARG A 227 -10.56 -4.16 -0.65
CA ARG A 227 -11.94 -3.82 -1.01
C ARG A 227 -11.93 -2.87 -2.18
N ILE A 228 -12.76 -3.17 -3.18
CA ILE A 228 -13.08 -2.25 -4.27
C ILE A 228 -14.56 -1.94 -4.18
N ALA A 229 -14.89 -0.69 -3.86
CA ALA A 229 -16.25 -0.18 -3.83
C ALA A 229 -16.77 -0.01 -5.25
N ARG A 230 -18.02 -0.40 -5.51
CA ARG A 230 -18.66 -0.08 -6.81
C ARG A 230 -19.32 1.29 -6.83
N ARG A 231 -19.57 1.86 -5.66
CA ARG A 231 -20.08 3.22 -5.41
C ARG A 231 -19.55 3.72 -4.07
N VAL A 232 -19.30 5.02 -3.97
CA VAL A 232 -18.86 5.68 -2.73
C VAL A 232 -19.81 6.84 -2.46
N ALA A 233 -20.34 6.91 -1.24
CA ALA A 233 -21.17 8.03 -0.82
C ALA A 233 -20.27 9.15 -0.27
N VAL A 234 -20.54 10.39 -0.70
CA VAL A 234 -19.85 11.58 -0.20
C VAL A 234 -20.78 12.30 0.76
N PRO A 235 -20.32 12.70 1.96
CA PRO A 235 -21.14 13.49 2.88
C PRO A 235 -21.37 14.89 2.30
N LEU A 236 -22.64 15.21 2.02
CA LEU A 236 -23.06 16.51 1.50
C LEU A 236 -24.16 17.13 2.37
N CYS A 237 -24.20 18.46 2.40
CA CYS A 237 -25.30 19.19 3.01
C CYS A 237 -26.58 19.04 2.20
N VAL A 238 -27.60 18.50 2.86
CA VAL A 238 -28.97 18.43 2.34
C VAL A 238 -29.76 19.58 2.94
N GLU A 239 -30.37 20.38 2.07
CA GLU A 239 -31.09 21.61 2.42
C GLU A 239 -30.19 22.67 3.09
N GLY A 240 -30.77 23.78 3.54
CA GLY A 240 -30.03 24.88 4.16
C GLY A 240 -29.34 25.82 3.17
N THR A 241 -28.48 26.70 3.71
CA THR A 241 -27.84 27.77 2.92
C THR A 241 -26.62 27.32 2.11
N ILE A 242 -26.14 26.10 2.34
CA ILE A 242 -24.95 25.51 1.69
C ILE A 242 -25.32 24.13 1.11
N ALA A 243 -26.52 24.00 0.53
CA ALA A 243 -26.96 22.75 -0.09
C ALA A 243 -25.95 22.25 -1.14
N ASP A 244 -25.74 20.94 -1.17
CA ASP A 244 -24.77 20.22 -2.00
C ASP A 244 -23.28 20.56 -1.73
N GLY A 245 -22.99 21.34 -0.68
CA GLY A 245 -21.63 21.55 -0.18
C GLY A 245 -21.09 20.35 0.60
N PRO A 246 -19.76 20.10 0.60
CA PRO A 246 -19.16 19.03 1.38
C PRO A 246 -19.29 19.29 2.89
N CYS A 247 -19.48 18.23 3.67
CA CYS A 247 -19.61 18.31 5.12
C CYS A 247 -18.91 17.14 5.81
N THR A 248 -18.56 17.33 7.08
CA THR A 248 -18.04 16.27 7.96
C THR A 248 -19.00 15.98 9.10
N THR A 249 -19.71 17.01 9.55
CA THR A 249 -20.72 16.92 10.62
C THR A 249 -21.95 17.75 10.25
N GLY A 250 -23.07 17.53 10.95
CA GLY A 250 -24.27 18.34 10.75
C GLY A 250 -24.08 19.84 11.02
N ARG A 251 -23.02 20.24 11.75
CA ARG A 251 -22.72 21.66 12.01
C ARG A 251 -22.23 22.39 10.76
N ASP A 252 -21.70 21.67 9.79
CA ASP A 252 -21.22 22.23 8.52
C ASP A 252 -22.37 22.61 7.58
N CYS A 253 -23.61 22.24 7.93
CA CYS A 253 -24.82 22.47 7.14
C CYS A 253 -25.83 23.37 7.88
N PRO A 254 -25.63 24.70 7.90
CA PRO A 254 -26.57 25.62 8.54
C PRO A 254 -27.98 25.53 7.94
N GLY A 255 -28.94 25.10 8.76
CA GLY A 255 -30.32 24.89 8.33
C GLY A 255 -30.54 23.64 7.47
N GLY A 256 -29.59 22.69 7.49
CA GLY A 256 -29.66 21.42 6.77
C GLY A 256 -29.04 20.26 7.57
N THR A 257 -28.82 19.13 6.90
CA THR A 257 -28.21 17.94 7.49
C THR A 257 -27.05 17.43 6.65
N CYS A 258 -25.99 16.93 7.28
CA CYS A 258 -24.90 16.27 6.57
C CYS A 258 -25.29 14.81 6.28
N THR A 259 -25.47 14.47 5.01
CA THR A 259 -25.99 13.16 4.59
C THR A 259 -25.09 12.51 3.53
N PRO A 260 -24.68 11.24 3.70
CA PRO A 260 -24.00 10.49 2.67
C PRO A 260 -24.84 10.41 1.39
N SER A 261 -24.28 10.89 0.28
CA SER A 261 -24.97 10.98 -1.00
C SER A 261 -24.11 10.37 -2.12
N PHE A 262 -24.70 9.49 -2.92
CA PHE A 262 -24.09 9.02 -4.16
C PHE A 262 -24.11 10.12 -5.22
N ARG A 263 -23.03 10.17 -6.01
CA ARG A 263 -22.82 11.18 -7.05
C ARG A 263 -22.43 10.52 -8.36
N ALA A 264 -22.73 11.20 -9.46
CA ALA A 264 -22.40 10.76 -10.80
C ALA A 264 -21.95 11.93 -11.68
N CYS A 265 -21.09 11.64 -12.65
CA CYS A 265 -20.62 12.63 -13.61
C CYS A 265 -21.75 13.10 -14.52
N ALA A 266 -22.05 14.41 -14.50
CA ALA A 266 -23.08 15.00 -15.36
C ALA A 266 -22.63 15.12 -16.83
N GLY A 267 -21.32 15.05 -17.09
CA GLY A 267 -20.71 15.19 -18.42
C GLY A 267 -19.23 14.81 -18.41
N GLY A 268 -18.46 15.33 -19.36
CA GLY A 268 -17.03 15.04 -19.52
C GLY A 268 -16.76 13.74 -20.29
N SER A 269 -15.57 13.16 -20.10
CA SER A 269 -15.18 11.89 -20.76
C SER A 269 -15.80 10.64 -20.12
N ALA A 270 -16.40 10.79 -18.94
CA ALA A 270 -16.97 9.70 -18.15
C ALA A 270 -18.44 9.96 -17.72
N PRO A 271 -19.35 10.39 -18.62
CA PRO A 271 -20.70 10.76 -18.24
C PRO A 271 -21.44 9.57 -17.60
N GLY A 272 -22.17 9.86 -16.53
CA GLY A 272 -22.86 8.88 -15.70
C GLY A 272 -21.97 8.11 -14.75
N GLN A 273 -20.64 8.10 -14.86
CA GLN A 273 -19.80 7.31 -13.96
C GLN A 273 -19.87 7.82 -12.50
N PRO A 274 -19.79 6.92 -11.50
CA PRO A 274 -19.61 7.31 -10.10
C PRO A 274 -18.42 8.25 -9.91
N CYS A 275 -18.60 9.27 -9.08
CA CYS A 275 -17.56 10.25 -8.79
C CYS A 275 -17.64 10.68 -7.33
N VAL A 276 -16.52 11.17 -6.81
CA VAL A 276 -16.45 11.84 -5.50
C VAL A 276 -15.96 13.29 -5.64
N ALA A 277 -15.27 13.62 -6.74
CA ALA A 277 -14.80 14.96 -7.09
C ALA A 277 -14.96 15.24 -8.60
N GLU A 278 -14.89 16.51 -9.01
CA GLU A 278 -15.00 16.91 -10.42
C GLU A 278 -13.85 16.36 -11.29
N SER A 279 -12.67 16.16 -10.70
CA SER A 279 -11.51 15.56 -11.38
C SER A 279 -11.80 14.16 -11.92
N ASP A 280 -12.74 13.43 -11.32
CA ASP A 280 -13.12 12.07 -11.71
C ASP A 280 -13.87 12.02 -13.04
N CYS A 281 -14.45 13.15 -13.45
CA CYS A 281 -15.35 13.22 -14.61
C CYS A 281 -14.64 13.63 -15.91
N GLY A 282 -13.32 13.84 -15.89
CA GLY A 282 -12.54 14.19 -17.08
C GLY A 282 -13.05 15.46 -17.77
N GLY A 283 -13.18 16.54 -17.00
CA GLY A 283 -13.67 17.85 -17.46
C GLY A 283 -15.18 18.07 -17.31
N GLY A 284 -15.91 17.11 -16.73
CA GLY A 284 -17.32 17.25 -16.34
C GLY A 284 -17.50 17.60 -14.86
N ALA A 285 -18.71 18.04 -14.48
CA ALA A 285 -19.06 18.23 -13.07
C ALA A 285 -19.46 16.89 -12.43
N CYS A 286 -18.97 16.65 -11.21
CA CYS A 286 -19.50 15.59 -10.36
C CYS A 286 -20.77 16.12 -9.69
N GLY A 287 -21.93 15.53 -10.02
CA GLY A 287 -23.25 16.02 -9.64
C GLY A 287 -24.11 14.98 -8.93
N SER A 288 -25.40 15.29 -8.74
CA SER A 288 -26.37 14.35 -8.15
C SER A 288 -26.51 13.09 -9.01
N ALA A 289 -26.64 11.94 -8.34
CA ALA A 289 -26.96 10.69 -9.02
C ALA A 289 -28.45 10.60 -9.38
N SER A 290 -28.77 9.72 -10.32
CA SER A 290 -30.14 9.35 -10.67
C SER A 290 -30.38 7.87 -10.43
N CYS A 291 -31.61 7.49 -10.08
CA CYS A 291 -31.98 6.10 -9.88
C CYS A 291 -31.78 5.27 -11.14
N VAL A 292 -31.08 4.15 -11.01
CA VAL A 292 -30.84 3.14 -12.02
C VAL A 292 -31.74 1.93 -11.73
N GLY A 293 -32.60 1.60 -12.68
CA GLY A 293 -33.61 0.56 -12.49
C GLY A 293 -34.75 0.97 -11.55
N GLY A 294 -35.59 0.01 -11.16
CA GLY A 294 -36.72 0.24 -10.28
C GLY A 294 -37.85 1.10 -10.87
N ARG A 295 -38.81 1.46 -10.00
CA ARG A 295 -39.99 2.25 -10.38
C ARG A 295 -39.71 3.75 -10.53
N ARG A 296 -38.60 4.23 -9.96
CA ARG A 296 -38.15 5.63 -9.98
C ARG A 296 -36.98 5.88 -10.92
N ARG A 297 -36.77 5.01 -11.91
CA ARG A 297 -35.66 5.11 -12.86
C ARG A 297 -35.59 6.52 -13.47
N GLY A 298 -34.43 7.17 -13.34
CA GLY A 298 -34.16 8.51 -13.86
C GLY A 298 -34.40 9.65 -12.86
N ASP A 299 -35.13 9.42 -11.77
CA ASP A 299 -35.31 10.42 -10.71
C ASP A 299 -33.99 10.69 -10.00
N LEU A 300 -33.77 11.93 -9.55
CA LEU A 300 -32.61 12.25 -8.71
C LEU A 300 -32.70 11.50 -7.38
N CYS A 301 -31.54 11.06 -6.90
CA CYS A 301 -31.42 10.29 -5.68
C CYS A 301 -30.14 10.65 -4.93
N ARG A 302 -30.11 10.31 -3.64
CA ARG A 302 -28.92 10.41 -2.80
C ARG A 302 -28.50 9.06 -2.25
N THR A 303 -29.48 8.22 -1.92
CA THR A 303 -29.26 6.88 -1.35
C THR A 303 -30.11 5.85 -2.09
N ASP A 304 -29.78 4.57 -1.94
CA ASP A 304 -30.58 3.49 -2.54
C ASP A 304 -32.04 3.48 -2.05
N GLY A 305 -32.29 3.97 -0.83
CA GLY A 305 -33.64 4.13 -0.29
C GLY A 305 -34.54 5.06 -1.10
N ASP A 306 -33.97 5.98 -1.89
CA ASP A 306 -34.72 6.88 -2.77
C ASP A 306 -35.26 6.15 -4.01
N CYS A 307 -34.65 5.00 -4.35
CA CYS A 307 -34.85 4.25 -5.59
C CYS A 307 -35.58 2.93 -5.33
N ALA A 308 -36.91 2.97 -5.24
CA ALA A 308 -37.73 1.77 -5.00
C ALA A 308 -37.50 0.67 -6.06
N GLY A 309 -36.82 -0.42 -5.66
CA GLY A 309 -36.46 -1.54 -6.53
C GLY A 309 -35.32 -1.24 -7.51
N GLY A 310 -34.49 -0.23 -7.23
CA GLY A 310 -33.33 0.15 -8.02
C GLY A 310 -32.17 0.62 -7.14
N GLU A 311 -31.12 1.12 -7.77
CA GLU A 311 -29.92 1.64 -7.11
C GLU A 311 -29.79 3.13 -7.38
N CYS A 312 -29.29 3.90 -6.42
CA CYS A 312 -28.99 5.31 -6.65
C CYS A 312 -27.64 5.49 -7.34
N GLY A 313 -27.69 5.99 -8.57
CA GLY A 313 -26.53 6.10 -9.45
C GLY A 313 -26.09 4.75 -10.02
N PRO A 314 -25.38 4.77 -11.15
CA PRO A 314 -24.80 3.55 -11.69
C PRO A 314 -23.64 3.07 -10.81
N SER A 315 -23.17 1.86 -11.09
CA SER A 315 -22.05 1.25 -10.39
C SER A 315 -20.82 1.18 -11.30
N LEU A 316 -19.63 1.05 -10.71
CA LEU A 316 -18.41 0.83 -11.48
C LEU A 316 -18.35 -0.53 -12.15
N PHE A 317 -19.01 -1.54 -11.58
CA PHE A 317 -19.01 -2.92 -12.07
C PHE A 317 -20.16 -3.74 -11.45
N ALA A 318 -20.38 -4.93 -12.02
CA ALA A 318 -21.24 -5.97 -11.49
C ALA A 318 -20.58 -7.36 -11.66
N PHE A 319 -20.32 -8.02 -10.53
CA PHE A 319 -19.68 -9.34 -10.46
C PHE A 319 -20.50 -10.41 -9.74
N GLY A 320 -21.62 -10.05 -9.10
CA GLY A 320 -22.45 -11.01 -8.37
C GLY A 320 -23.00 -12.14 -9.25
N ASP A 321 -23.21 -11.88 -10.54
CA ASP A 321 -23.64 -12.87 -11.53
C ASP A 321 -22.50 -13.77 -12.06
N ARG A 322 -21.26 -13.52 -11.63
CA ARG A 322 -20.07 -14.32 -11.99
C ARG A 322 -19.62 -15.24 -10.85
N ALA A 323 -20.32 -15.25 -9.72
CA ALA A 323 -20.11 -16.18 -8.62
C ALA A 323 -20.32 -17.62 -9.11
N LEU A 324 -19.40 -18.52 -8.77
CA LEU A 324 -19.54 -19.94 -9.13
C LEU A 324 -20.80 -20.53 -8.49
N ASP A 325 -21.61 -21.20 -9.30
CA ASP A 325 -22.90 -21.79 -8.91
C ASP A 325 -23.85 -20.81 -8.18
N GLY A 326 -23.62 -19.49 -8.33
CA GLY A 326 -24.39 -18.41 -7.71
C GLY A 326 -24.14 -18.18 -6.21
N VAL A 327 -23.33 -19.02 -5.53
CA VAL A 327 -23.12 -18.98 -4.07
C VAL A 327 -21.66 -19.23 -3.63
N GLY A 328 -20.76 -19.43 -4.59
CA GLY A 328 -19.31 -19.55 -4.36
C GLY A 328 -18.54 -18.27 -4.71
N PRO A 329 -17.20 -18.31 -4.63
CA PRO A 329 -16.37 -17.19 -5.05
C PRO A 329 -16.50 -16.92 -6.54
N VAL A 330 -16.13 -15.71 -6.91
CA VAL A 330 -15.72 -15.41 -8.28
C VAL A 330 -14.27 -15.84 -8.42
N VAL A 331 -14.00 -16.70 -9.40
CA VAL A 331 -12.67 -17.25 -9.66
C VAL A 331 -12.19 -16.76 -11.01
N LEU A 332 -11.14 -15.93 -10.97
CA LEU A 332 -10.40 -15.48 -12.14
C LEU A 332 -9.20 -16.39 -12.34
N ARG A 333 -9.34 -17.38 -13.23
CA ARG A 333 -8.28 -18.34 -13.57
C ARG A 333 -7.65 -17.98 -14.91
N ARG A 334 -6.32 -17.86 -14.97
CA ARG A 334 -5.60 -17.63 -16.25
C ARG A 334 -5.92 -18.73 -17.26
N GLY A 335 -6.42 -18.36 -18.44
CA GLY A 335 -6.75 -19.29 -19.51
C GLY A 335 -8.01 -20.13 -19.25
N ALA A 336 -8.90 -19.69 -18.37
CA ALA A 336 -10.20 -20.32 -18.18
C ALA A 336 -11.34 -19.28 -18.10
N CYS A 337 -12.55 -19.70 -18.48
CA CYS A 337 -13.70 -18.81 -18.52
C CYS A 337 -14.11 -18.33 -17.12
N ILE A 338 -14.32 -17.03 -16.97
CA ILE A 338 -14.97 -16.40 -15.83
C ILE A 338 -16.42 -16.04 -16.18
N GLY A 339 -17.36 -16.46 -15.33
CA GLY A 339 -18.79 -16.31 -15.57
C GLY A 339 -19.30 -17.11 -16.77
N GLY A 340 -20.55 -16.83 -17.17
CA GLY A 340 -21.22 -17.50 -18.27
C GLY A 340 -21.53 -18.98 -18.00
N VAL A 341 -21.87 -19.72 -19.05
CA VAL A 341 -22.32 -21.12 -18.95
C VAL A 341 -21.17 -22.14 -18.89
N LYS A 342 -19.91 -21.67 -19.01
CA LYS A 342 -18.70 -22.50 -19.06
C LYS A 342 -17.66 -22.08 -18.02
N ALA A 343 -18.08 -21.56 -16.87
CA ALA A 343 -17.14 -21.11 -15.84
C ALA A 343 -16.09 -22.20 -15.51
N LEU A 344 -14.82 -21.80 -15.42
CA LEU A 344 -13.62 -22.61 -15.27
C LEU A 344 -13.23 -23.54 -16.43
N ALA A 345 -13.99 -23.58 -17.54
CA ALA A 345 -13.55 -24.30 -18.73
C ALA A 345 -12.35 -23.58 -19.37
N ALA A 346 -11.39 -24.34 -19.91
CA ALA A 346 -10.24 -23.78 -20.60
C ALA A 346 -10.65 -22.91 -21.79
N CYS A 347 -9.93 -21.80 -21.99
CA CYS A 347 -10.16 -20.85 -23.07
C CYS A 347 -8.85 -20.22 -23.52
N THR A 348 -8.84 -19.73 -24.76
CA THR A 348 -7.76 -18.89 -25.30
C THR A 348 -8.26 -17.50 -25.68
N ASP A 349 -9.58 -17.33 -25.81
CA ASP A 349 -10.25 -16.08 -26.15
C ASP A 349 -11.67 -16.02 -25.55
N ASP A 350 -12.28 -14.82 -25.56
CA ASP A 350 -13.62 -14.61 -25.00
C ASP A 350 -14.73 -15.33 -25.78
N ARG A 351 -14.49 -15.64 -27.06
CA ARG A 351 -15.45 -16.39 -27.90
C ARG A 351 -15.66 -17.81 -27.38
N SER A 352 -14.69 -18.35 -26.68
CA SER A 352 -14.73 -19.67 -26.05
C SER A 352 -15.58 -19.69 -24.76
N CYS A 353 -16.01 -18.51 -24.27
CA CYS A 353 -16.73 -18.32 -23.01
C CYS A 353 -18.13 -17.69 -23.22
N PRO A 354 -19.16 -18.46 -23.64
CA PRO A 354 -20.48 -17.90 -23.89
C PRO A 354 -21.10 -17.29 -22.62
N GLY A 355 -21.36 -15.97 -22.68
CA GLY A 355 -21.89 -15.21 -21.54
C GLY A 355 -20.85 -14.90 -20.45
N GLY A 356 -19.57 -15.16 -20.72
CA GLY A 356 -18.45 -14.87 -19.82
C GLY A 356 -17.27 -14.24 -20.58
N GLN A 357 -16.10 -14.29 -19.97
CA GLN A 357 -14.83 -13.77 -20.52
C GLN A 357 -13.72 -14.80 -20.29
N CYS A 358 -12.68 -14.82 -21.12
CA CYS A 358 -11.49 -15.62 -20.85
C CYS A 358 -10.62 -14.93 -19.79
N GLY A 359 -10.37 -15.61 -18.68
CA GLY A 359 -9.67 -15.06 -17.52
C GLY A 359 -8.21 -14.77 -17.79
N SER A 360 -7.77 -13.57 -17.44
CA SER A 360 -6.37 -13.15 -17.47
C SER A 360 -6.10 -12.12 -16.38
N PHE A 361 -4.91 -12.15 -15.82
CA PHE A 361 -4.37 -11.13 -14.93
C PHE A 361 -2.84 -11.22 -14.90
N LEU A 362 -2.20 -10.13 -14.48
CA LEU A 362 -0.78 -10.06 -14.17
C LEU A 362 -0.61 -9.61 -12.72
N ALA A 363 0.35 -10.19 -12.02
CA ALA A 363 0.72 -9.82 -10.66
C ALA A 363 2.25 -9.78 -10.54
N ARG A 364 2.77 -8.75 -9.88
CA ARG A 364 4.20 -8.47 -9.72
C ARG A 364 4.53 -8.02 -8.31
N ALA A 365 5.56 -8.65 -7.73
CA ALA A 365 6.12 -8.27 -6.42
C ALA A 365 7.33 -7.37 -6.63
N LEU A 366 7.13 -6.06 -6.63
CA LEU A 366 8.19 -5.08 -6.89
C LEU A 366 9.19 -5.01 -5.71
N ASP A 367 10.14 -4.08 -5.80
CA ASP A 367 11.17 -3.93 -4.78
C ASP A 367 10.60 -3.48 -3.44
N PRO A 368 11.18 -3.94 -2.32
CA PRO A 368 10.85 -3.43 -1.00
C PRO A 368 11.31 -1.98 -0.83
N VAL A 369 10.45 -1.16 -0.22
CA VAL A 369 10.75 0.24 0.07
C VAL A 369 10.29 0.55 1.49
N PRO A 370 11.17 1.03 2.38
CA PRO A 370 10.78 1.50 3.70
C PRO A 370 9.68 2.56 3.61
N LEU A 371 8.68 2.55 4.51
CA LEU A 371 7.55 3.50 4.45
C LEU A 371 7.99 4.97 4.57
N ASP A 372 9.06 5.25 5.30
CA ASP A 372 9.66 6.59 5.40
C ASP A 372 10.36 7.01 4.10
N GLY A 373 10.61 6.06 3.20
CA GLY A 373 11.19 6.24 1.88
C GLY A 373 10.17 6.45 0.77
N LEU A 374 8.87 6.48 1.04
CA LEU A 374 7.86 6.67 -0.01
C LEU A 374 7.22 8.06 0.07
N VAL A 375 7.41 8.85 -0.98
CA VAL A 375 6.70 10.13 -1.18
C VAL A 375 5.82 10.01 -2.43
N GLU A 376 4.55 10.34 -2.27
CA GLU A 376 3.57 10.29 -3.36
C GLU A 376 3.05 11.67 -3.73
N THR A 377 2.89 11.90 -5.02
CA THR A 377 2.20 13.07 -5.57
C THR A 377 1.13 12.61 -6.58
N PRO A 378 0.25 13.50 -7.08
CA PRO A 378 -0.71 13.15 -8.12
C PRO A 378 -0.10 12.63 -9.44
N SER A 379 1.19 12.86 -9.70
CA SER A 379 1.87 12.47 -10.95
C SER A 379 3.12 11.60 -10.77
N THR A 380 3.67 11.50 -9.56
CA THR A 380 4.98 10.89 -9.33
C THR A 380 4.99 10.03 -8.08
N PHE A 381 5.67 8.89 -8.16
CA PHE A 381 6.15 8.14 -6.99
C PHE A 381 7.64 8.37 -6.80
N VAL A 382 8.03 8.66 -5.56
CA VAL A 382 9.43 8.75 -5.17
C VAL A 382 9.68 7.69 -4.12
N PHE A 383 10.65 6.82 -4.39
CA PHE A 383 11.05 5.73 -3.51
C PHE A 383 12.46 5.95 -3.03
N VAL A 384 12.74 5.71 -1.75
CA VAL A 384 14.08 5.62 -1.20
C VAL A 384 14.35 4.16 -0.93
N LYS A 385 15.01 3.53 -1.90
CA LYS A 385 15.46 2.14 -1.83
C LYS A 385 16.77 2.07 -1.06
N GLU A 386 17.11 0.91 -0.54
CA GLU A 386 18.42 0.65 0.04
C GLU A 386 19.06 -0.44 -0.80
N GLU A 387 20.24 -0.17 -1.35
CA GLU A 387 20.95 -1.08 -2.25
C GLU A 387 21.36 -2.38 -1.55
N ALA A 388 21.59 -2.29 -0.23
CA ALA A 388 21.84 -3.44 0.62
C ALA A 388 20.61 -4.35 0.79
N ILE A 389 19.38 -3.85 0.52
CA ILE A 389 18.16 -4.67 0.60
C ILE A 389 17.98 -5.45 -0.70
N CYS A 390 18.20 -6.76 -0.60
CA CYS A 390 18.05 -7.68 -1.71
C CYS A 390 16.57 -7.80 -2.15
N PRO A 391 16.21 -7.55 -3.43
CA PRO A 391 14.85 -7.75 -3.95
C PRO A 391 14.33 -9.18 -3.70
N ASN A 392 15.26 -10.13 -3.59
CA ASN A 392 15.06 -11.58 -3.55
C ASN A 392 15.06 -12.19 -2.14
N GLY A 393 15.37 -11.42 -1.09
CA GLY A 393 15.17 -11.83 0.31
C GLY A 393 16.02 -12.99 0.84
N THR A 394 17.08 -13.44 0.15
CA THR A 394 17.97 -14.51 0.63
C THR A 394 19.39 -14.02 0.87
N GLU A 395 19.86 -14.10 2.13
CA GLU A 395 21.20 -13.62 2.57
C GLU A 395 22.38 -14.30 1.85
N VAL A 396 22.19 -15.51 1.30
CA VAL A 396 23.28 -16.38 0.83
C VAL A 396 23.77 -16.03 -0.59
N ALA A 397 23.05 -15.16 -1.32
CA ALA A 397 23.42 -14.71 -2.67
C ALA A 397 23.24 -13.19 -2.87
N CYS A 398 23.37 -12.40 -1.81
CA CYS A 398 23.26 -10.96 -1.86
C CYS A 398 24.56 -10.34 -2.42
N GLN A 399 24.56 -10.06 -3.72
CA GLN A 399 25.33 -8.92 -4.25
C GLN A 399 24.27 -7.83 -4.41
N GLY A 400 24.29 -6.79 -3.56
CA GLY A 400 23.35 -5.68 -3.69
C GLY A 400 23.38 -5.10 -5.10
N GLN A 401 22.34 -4.35 -5.48
CA GLN A 401 22.30 -3.72 -6.80
C GLN A 401 22.81 -2.30 -6.67
N ASP A 402 23.82 -1.94 -7.46
CA ASP A 402 24.24 -0.56 -7.66
C ASP A 402 23.11 0.18 -8.42
N LEU A 403 22.29 0.92 -7.67
CA LEU A 403 21.11 1.63 -8.17
C LEU A 403 21.46 3.09 -8.54
N ASN A 404 22.51 3.66 -7.95
CA ASN A 404 22.93 5.04 -8.20
C ASN A 404 24.05 5.18 -9.27
N GLY A 405 24.75 4.07 -9.57
CA GLY A 405 25.79 3.96 -10.57
C GLY A 405 27.19 4.35 -10.09
N ASP A 406 27.45 4.35 -8.78
CA ASP A 406 28.75 4.76 -8.22
C ASP A 406 29.71 3.59 -7.91
N GLY A 407 29.26 2.35 -8.12
CA GLY A 407 30.09 1.16 -8.00
C GLY A 407 30.10 0.52 -6.62
N ASP A 408 29.36 1.04 -5.64
CA ASP A 408 29.06 0.33 -4.40
C ASP A 408 27.59 -0.18 -4.33
N THR A 409 27.19 -0.77 -3.20
CA THR A 409 25.88 -1.42 -3.04
C THR A 409 25.29 -1.16 -1.65
N THR A 410 25.67 -0.06 -1.01
CA THR A 410 25.36 0.24 0.39
C THR A 410 24.49 1.47 0.58
N ASP A 411 24.14 2.16 -0.51
CA ASP A 411 23.47 3.43 -0.41
C ASP A 411 21.97 3.34 -0.18
N HIS A 412 21.44 4.46 0.29
CA HIS A 412 20.03 4.76 0.18
C HIS A 412 19.81 5.60 -1.07
N VAL A 413 18.98 5.11 -1.97
CA VAL A 413 18.87 5.62 -3.33
C VAL A 413 17.44 6.09 -3.60
N VAL A 414 17.31 7.36 -3.94
CA VAL A 414 16.07 7.92 -4.47
C VAL A 414 15.88 7.42 -5.89
N THR A 415 14.76 6.75 -6.15
CA THR A 415 14.27 6.48 -7.51
C THR A 415 12.96 7.19 -7.73
N VAL A 416 12.71 7.54 -9.00
CA VAL A 416 11.55 8.32 -9.41
C VAL A 416 10.77 7.52 -10.43
N ALA A 417 9.47 7.36 -10.24
CA ALA A 417 8.59 6.70 -11.19
C ALA A 417 7.40 7.59 -11.56
N ASP A 418 7.00 7.52 -12.83
CA ASP A 418 5.77 8.13 -13.30
C ASP A 418 4.56 7.40 -12.70
N ARG A 419 3.66 8.11 -12.03
CA ARG A 419 2.52 7.51 -11.30
C ARG A 419 1.50 6.84 -12.23
N THR A 420 1.41 7.32 -13.46
CA THR A 420 0.44 6.86 -14.47
C THR A 420 0.87 5.49 -14.99
N THR A 421 2.09 5.40 -15.50
CA THR A 421 2.68 4.21 -16.13
C THR A 421 3.34 3.24 -15.14
N GLY A 422 3.75 3.73 -13.97
CA GLY A 422 4.60 3.01 -13.01
C GLY A 422 6.02 2.74 -13.50
N LEU A 423 6.48 3.43 -14.57
CA LEU A 423 7.82 3.27 -15.11
C LEU A 423 8.83 4.11 -14.33
N ILE A 424 9.89 3.47 -13.83
CA ILE A 424 11.04 4.12 -13.20
C ILE A 424 11.78 4.94 -14.26
N GLN A 425 12.11 6.19 -13.91
CA GLN A 425 12.89 7.11 -14.69
C GLN A 425 14.31 7.15 -14.12
N GLY A 426 15.30 6.78 -14.93
CA GLY A 426 16.70 6.85 -14.51
C GLY A 426 17.11 8.29 -14.22
N ILE A 427 17.45 8.57 -12.97
CA ILE A 427 18.00 9.86 -12.52
C ILE A 427 19.48 9.78 -12.14
N GLY A 428 20.08 8.59 -12.18
CA GLY A 428 21.42 8.29 -11.71
C GLY A 428 22.57 8.66 -12.63
N VAL A 429 23.77 8.18 -12.27
CA VAL A 429 24.99 8.45 -13.04
C VAL A 429 24.86 7.76 -14.40
N VAL A 430 25.39 8.39 -15.45
CA VAL A 430 25.42 7.80 -16.78
C VAL A 430 26.63 6.88 -16.87
N GLY A 431 26.39 5.57 -16.78
CA GLY A 431 27.39 4.52 -16.95
C GLY A 431 27.41 3.93 -18.36
N ALA A 432 28.22 2.89 -18.54
CA ALA A 432 28.36 2.17 -19.81
C ALA A 432 27.07 1.42 -20.23
N GLU A 433 26.24 1.03 -19.27
CA GLU A 433 24.99 0.29 -19.48
C GLU A 433 23.75 1.20 -19.61
N GLY A 434 23.94 2.51 -19.48
CA GLY A 434 22.86 3.49 -19.49
C GLY A 434 22.87 4.37 -18.25
N ARG A 435 21.79 5.11 -18.05
CA ARG A 435 21.61 5.93 -16.84
C ARG A 435 21.09 5.06 -15.70
N ALA A 436 21.76 5.09 -14.55
CA ALA A 436 21.35 4.37 -13.36
C ALA A 436 19.95 4.82 -12.87
N GLU A 437 19.26 3.94 -12.14
CA GLU A 437 17.85 4.14 -11.78
C GLU A 437 17.65 5.32 -10.84
N GLY A 438 18.59 5.57 -9.93
CA GLY A 438 18.43 6.52 -8.84
C GLY A 438 19.68 7.32 -8.51
N ARG A 439 19.59 8.13 -7.46
CA ARG A 439 20.68 8.95 -6.90
C ARG A 439 20.75 8.72 -5.40
N ALA A 440 21.93 8.84 -4.80
CA ALA A 440 22.04 8.68 -3.35
C ALA A 440 21.27 9.78 -2.60
N VAL A 441 20.81 9.46 -1.38
CA VAL A 441 20.08 10.41 -0.53
C VAL A 441 20.56 10.39 0.91
N ALA A 442 20.66 11.58 1.48
CA ALA A 442 21.03 11.77 2.87
C ALA A 442 19.90 11.27 3.78
N ARG A 443 20.26 10.44 4.77
CA ARG A 443 19.38 10.09 5.88
C ARG A 443 19.68 10.93 7.12
N ILE A 444 18.65 11.59 7.62
CA ILE A 444 18.72 12.44 8.81
C ILE A 444 18.41 11.61 10.04
N ARG A 445 19.42 11.43 10.90
CA ARG A 445 19.26 10.73 12.17
C ARG A 445 18.77 11.70 13.24
N GLN A 446 17.53 11.53 13.68
CA GLN A 446 16.96 12.17 14.86
C GLN A 446 16.53 11.10 15.85
N PRO A 447 17.43 10.59 16.71
CA PRO A 447 17.15 9.46 17.58
C PRO A 447 15.80 9.60 18.30
N PRO A 448 14.92 8.59 18.26
CA PRO A 448 15.13 7.22 17.75
C PRO A 448 14.86 7.02 16.25
N PHE A 449 14.54 8.06 15.49
CA PHE A 449 14.12 8.00 14.10
C PHE A 449 15.25 8.33 13.10
N SER A 450 15.09 7.83 11.88
CA SER A 450 15.87 8.23 10.72
C SER A 450 14.89 8.47 9.57
N PHE A 451 15.13 9.46 8.73
CA PHE A 451 14.28 9.72 7.56
C PHE A 451 15.12 10.28 6.41
N PRO A 452 14.77 9.97 5.16
CA PRO A 452 15.47 10.53 4.00
C PRO A 452 15.14 12.01 3.81
N ALA A 453 16.12 12.77 3.36
CA ALA A 453 15.96 14.17 2.97
C ALA A 453 15.39 14.28 1.55
N VAL A 454 14.09 14.00 1.41
CA VAL A 454 13.34 14.04 0.14
C VAL A 454 12.01 14.78 0.30
N ALA A 455 11.59 15.51 -0.73
CA ALA A 455 10.30 16.19 -0.82
C ALA A 455 9.82 16.20 -2.29
N ALA A 456 8.51 16.11 -2.50
CA ALA A 456 7.92 16.15 -3.83
C ALA A 456 6.55 16.85 -3.83
N GLU A 457 6.23 17.54 -4.92
CA GLU A 457 4.92 18.13 -5.20
C GLU A 457 4.67 18.08 -6.71
N GLY A 458 3.51 17.54 -7.13
CA GLY A 458 3.22 17.39 -8.56
C GLY A 458 4.30 16.59 -9.27
N ASP A 459 4.84 17.14 -10.36
CA ASP A 459 5.89 16.53 -11.17
C ASP A 459 7.32 16.84 -10.68
N MET A 460 7.45 17.58 -9.57
CA MET A 460 8.72 18.06 -9.05
C MET A 460 9.18 17.20 -7.85
N VAL A 461 10.44 16.77 -7.89
CA VAL A 461 11.10 16.00 -6.82
C VAL A 461 12.37 16.73 -6.43
N ALA A 462 12.58 16.92 -5.14
CA ALA A 462 13.81 17.47 -4.59
C ALA A 462 14.33 16.59 -3.48
N PHE A 463 15.65 16.39 -3.43
CA PHE A 463 16.30 15.64 -2.35
C PHE A 463 17.72 16.15 -2.12
N LEU A 464 18.33 15.72 -1.01
CA LEU A 464 19.71 16.03 -0.67
C LEU A 464 20.59 14.81 -0.89
N GLU A 465 21.56 14.91 -1.79
CA GLU A 465 22.53 13.87 -2.12
C GLU A 465 23.85 14.14 -1.38
N PRO A 466 24.35 13.21 -0.55
CA PRO A 466 25.61 13.39 0.16
C PRO A 466 26.79 12.95 -0.72
N GLU A 467 27.84 13.78 -0.80
CA GLU A 467 29.09 13.47 -1.51
C GLU A 467 29.78 12.16 -1.07
N PRO A 468 29.78 11.75 0.22
CA PRO A 468 30.32 10.44 0.61
C PRO A 468 29.64 9.26 -0.08
N ALA A 469 28.35 9.39 -0.40
CA ALA A 469 27.51 8.37 -1.03
C ALA A 469 27.57 8.46 -2.56
N GLN A 470 28.65 9.00 -3.10
CA GLN A 470 28.99 9.07 -4.52
C GLN A 470 30.46 8.65 -4.68
N ASP A 471 30.87 7.57 -4.02
CA ASP A 471 32.28 7.11 -3.91
C ASP A 471 33.26 8.17 -3.37
N ASN A 472 32.81 9.03 -2.44
CA ASN A 472 33.58 10.16 -1.91
C ASN A 472 34.12 11.10 -3.00
N GLN A 473 33.30 11.40 -4.02
CA GLN A 473 33.66 12.39 -5.03
C GLN A 473 33.37 13.81 -4.55
N ASP A 474 34.35 14.71 -4.73
CA ASP A 474 34.24 16.16 -4.47
C ASP A 474 33.48 16.84 -5.61
N GLU A 475 32.18 16.57 -5.69
CA GLU A 475 31.28 17.12 -6.70
C GLU A 475 31.20 18.65 -6.63
N THR A 476 31.32 19.23 -5.44
CA THR A 476 31.32 20.68 -5.24
C THR A 476 32.66 21.35 -5.55
N HIS A 477 33.71 20.57 -5.88
CA HIS A 477 35.06 21.02 -6.24
C HIS A 477 35.70 21.93 -5.18
N ASN A 478 35.37 21.70 -3.91
CA ASN A 478 35.78 22.54 -2.79
C ASN A 478 36.99 21.97 -2.03
N GLY A 479 37.42 20.75 -2.39
CA GLY A 479 38.50 19.97 -1.77
C GLY A 479 38.04 19.03 -0.65
N GLN A 480 36.73 18.79 -0.50
CA GLN A 480 36.11 17.97 0.53
C GLN A 480 35.05 17.04 -0.08
N VAL A 481 34.55 16.10 0.72
CA VAL A 481 33.66 15.02 0.26
C VAL A 481 32.56 14.77 1.28
N PHE A 482 32.13 15.80 2.03
CA PHE A 482 31.20 15.65 3.16
C PHE A 482 29.91 16.46 2.98
N GLU A 483 29.77 17.15 1.86
CA GLU A 483 28.71 18.10 1.62
C GLU A 483 27.45 17.39 1.15
N THR A 484 26.30 17.96 1.49
CA THR A 484 25.01 17.56 0.94
C THR A 484 24.61 18.53 -0.17
N ILE A 485 24.32 17.98 -1.34
CA ILE A 485 24.00 18.69 -2.57
C ILE A 485 22.49 18.63 -2.78
N LEU A 486 21.87 19.78 -3.06
CA LEU A 486 20.49 19.82 -3.49
C LEU A 486 20.39 19.31 -4.92
N ARG A 487 19.56 18.28 -5.11
CA ARG A 487 19.15 17.77 -6.41
C ARG A 487 17.67 18.05 -6.62
N VAL A 488 17.33 18.54 -7.81
CA VAL A 488 15.94 18.83 -8.17
C VAL A 488 15.66 18.28 -9.55
N PHE A 489 14.64 17.44 -9.66
CA PHE A 489 14.19 16.82 -10.89
C PHE A 489 12.73 17.19 -11.16
N ARG A 490 12.39 17.26 -12.44
CA ARG A 490 11.01 17.40 -12.92
C ARG A 490 10.69 16.30 -13.91
N LEU A 491 9.59 15.58 -13.68
CA LEU A 491 9.06 14.64 -14.65
C LEU A 491 8.38 15.42 -15.78
N VAL A 492 8.66 15.02 -17.01
CA VAL A 492 8.02 15.57 -18.19
C VAL A 492 7.11 14.50 -18.76
N ALA A 493 5.80 14.77 -18.72
CA ALA A 493 4.79 13.91 -19.31
C ALA A 493 5.07 13.72 -20.82
N GLY A 494 5.10 12.47 -21.26
CA GLY A 494 5.44 12.08 -22.63
C GLY A 494 5.19 10.60 -22.88
N SER A 495 5.46 10.13 -24.09
CA SER A 495 5.42 8.70 -24.41
C SER A 495 6.68 8.34 -25.21
N PRO A 496 7.76 7.87 -24.55
CA PRO A 496 7.85 7.56 -23.12
C PRO A 496 7.93 8.81 -22.21
N PRO A 497 7.53 8.71 -20.93
CA PRO A 497 7.83 9.73 -19.92
C PRO A 497 9.35 9.92 -19.78
N SER A 498 9.77 11.10 -19.33
CA SER A 498 11.19 11.41 -19.11
C SER A 498 11.37 12.28 -17.86
N VAL A 499 12.61 12.43 -17.41
CA VAL A 499 12.96 13.26 -16.25
C VAL A 499 14.08 14.24 -16.61
N VAL A 500 13.93 15.48 -16.15
CA VAL A 500 14.89 16.57 -16.37
C VAL A 500 15.42 17.02 -15.02
N GLU A 501 16.75 17.06 -14.88
CA GLU A 501 17.38 17.71 -13.73
C GLU A 501 17.31 19.24 -13.91
N LEU A 502 16.76 19.93 -12.92
CA LEU A 502 16.68 21.39 -12.86
C LEU A 502 17.91 21.99 -12.15
N THR A 503 18.60 21.20 -11.34
CA THR A 503 19.93 21.50 -10.78
C THR A 503 21.04 21.16 -11.78
N SER A 504 22.28 21.57 -11.50
CA SER A 504 23.40 21.37 -12.42
C SER A 504 24.62 20.80 -11.69
N ASP A 505 25.16 19.71 -12.24
CA ASP A 505 26.44 19.13 -11.81
C ASP A 505 27.62 20.09 -11.96
N ARG A 506 27.51 21.11 -12.83
CA ARG A 506 28.59 22.09 -13.02
C ARG A 506 28.67 23.13 -11.90
N ASN A 507 27.56 23.36 -11.21
CA ASN A 507 27.45 24.33 -10.11
C ASN A 507 26.48 23.74 -9.06
N PRO A 508 26.86 22.66 -8.37
CA PRO A 508 26.01 22.03 -7.38
C PRO A 508 25.69 23.00 -6.25
N LEU A 509 24.42 23.02 -5.83
CA LEU A 509 23.98 23.85 -4.73
C LEU A 509 24.15 23.07 -3.43
N THR A 510 25.01 23.52 -2.54
CA THR A 510 25.12 22.92 -1.20
C THR A 510 23.88 23.28 -0.37
N ALA A 511 23.40 22.30 0.38
CA ALA A 511 22.27 22.42 1.27
C ALA A 511 22.60 21.88 2.66
N ASP A 512 22.06 22.51 3.68
CA ASP A 512 22.08 22.02 5.06
C ASP A 512 20.95 21.00 5.24
N ALA A 513 21.33 19.79 5.62
CA ALA A 513 20.41 18.67 5.82
C ALA A 513 19.61 18.76 7.13
N SER A 514 19.89 19.74 7.99
CA SER A 514 19.21 19.92 9.29
C SER A 514 17.70 20.16 9.12
N PRO A 515 16.84 19.42 9.83
CA PRO A 515 15.40 19.41 9.60
C PRO A 515 14.66 20.56 10.30
N ILE A 516 14.94 21.80 9.89
CA ILE A 516 14.40 22.99 10.57
C ILE A 516 13.36 23.76 9.75
N ILE A 517 13.09 23.32 8.51
CA ILE A 517 12.03 23.86 7.67
C ILE A 517 10.76 23.06 7.95
N ASN A 518 9.91 23.53 8.87
CA ASN A 518 8.72 22.79 9.32
C ASN A 518 9.02 21.35 9.79
N GLY A 519 10.18 21.14 10.42
CA GLY A 519 10.63 19.80 10.85
C GLY A 519 11.17 18.92 9.71
N ARG A 520 11.44 19.48 8.54
CA ARG A 520 12.03 18.81 7.37
C ARG A 520 13.31 19.49 6.92
N SER A 521 14.17 18.75 6.22
CA SER A 521 15.44 19.27 5.65
C SER A 521 15.21 20.16 4.44
N LEU A 522 14.18 19.83 3.65
CA LEU A 522 13.69 20.61 2.53
C LEU A 522 12.20 20.39 2.33
N ILE A 523 11.54 21.34 1.66
CA ILE A 523 10.13 21.23 1.25
C ILE A 523 9.98 21.67 -0.21
N VAL A 524 9.03 21.07 -0.92
CA VAL A 524 8.52 21.57 -2.20
C VAL A 524 7.16 22.18 -1.95
N SER A 525 6.94 23.41 -2.41
CA SER A 525 5.62 24.05 -2.34
C SER A 525 5.41 25.03 -3.48
N ASN A 526 4.29 24.90 -4.20
CA ASN A 526 3.91 25.74 -5.34
C ASN A 526 5.05 25.87 -6.37
N ASP A 527 5.53 24.73 -6.87
CA ASP A 527 6.63 24.65 -7.85
C ASP A 527 7.97 25.27 -7.37
N ARG A 528 8.15 25.47 -6.07
CA ARG A 528 9.39 26.01 -5.49
C ARG A 528 9.98 25.06 -4.46
N VAL A 529 11.30 24.96 -4.47
CA VAL A 529 12.06 24.20 -3.47
C VAL A 529 12.60 25.16 -2.42
N PHE A 530 12.26 24.91 -1.17
CA PHE A 530 12.78 25.66 -0.03
C PHE A 530 13.77 24.76 0.71
N PHE A 531 15.00 25.22 0.81
CA PHE A 531 16.11 24.56 1.47
C PHE A 531 16.96 25.64 2.16
N ARG A 532 17.85 25.21 3.05
CA ARG A 532 18.87 26.10 3.62
C ARG A 532 20.19 25.77 2.97
N ALA A 533 20.99 26.78 2.67
CA ALA A 533 22.40 26.61 2.36
C ALA A 533 23.20 26.97 3.62
N ALA A 534 24.13 26.11 4.04
CA ALA A 534 25.06 26.45 5.11
C ALA A 534 26.25 27.23 4.51
N GLU A 535 26.39 28.51 4.86
CA GLU A 535 27.59 29.29 4.49
C GLU A 535 28.88 28.62 4.98
N ALA A 536 28.81 27.91 6.11
CA ALA A 536 29.93 27.12 6.65
C ALA A 536 30.30 25.90 5.78
N ALA A 537 29.36 25.31 5.04
CA ALA A 537 29.61 24.21 4.11
C ALA A 537 30.21 24.70 2.77
N ALA A 538 29.99 25.98 2.41
CA ALA A 538 30.65 26.61 1.27
C ALA A 538 31.97 27.32 1.66
N ALA A 539 32.32 27.36 2.94
CA ALA A 539 33.54 27.96 3.46
C ALA A 539 34.69 26.95 3.50
N ARG A 540 35.94 27.40 3.33
CA ARG A 540 37.12 26.55 3.53
C ARG A 540 37.14 26.02 4.96
N GLN A 541 36.79 24.75 5.15
CA GLN A 541 36.93 24.10 6.45
C GLN A 541 38.37 23.64 6.68
N ARG A 542 38.76 23.54 7.95
CA ARG A 542 40.10 23.08 8.36
C ARG A 542 40.00 21.63 8.79
N THR A 543 40.63 20.73 8.04
CA THR A 543 40.85 19.35 8.49
C THR A 543 41.81 19.38 9.69
N GLU A 544 41.37 18.82 10.82
CA GLU A 544 42.20 18.68 12.00
C GLU A 544 42.64 17.22 12.14
N ARG A 545 43.96 17.00 12.23
CA ARG A 545 44.49 15.67 12.55
C ARG A 545 44.14 15.35 13.99
N VAL A 546 43.31 14.32 14.19
CA VAL A 546 42.90 13.82 15.51
C VAL A 546 43.85 12.75 16.07
N SER A 547 44.69 12.14 15.21
CA SER A 547 45.69 11.13 15.57
C SER A 547 47.02 11.73 16.06
N GLN A 548 46.99 12.69 17.00
CA GLN A 548 48.18 13.46 17.40
C GLN A 548 49.17 12.72 18.33
N VAL A 549 48.86 11.50 18.79
CA VAL A 549 49.60 10.83 19.88
C VAL A 549 50.71 9.88 19.42
N SER A 550 50.92 9.65 18.11
CA SER A 550 51.84 8.58 17.71
C SER A 550 52.60 8.82 16.40
N LEU A 551 53.76 8.18 16.30
CA LEU A 551 54.65 8.10 15.13
C LEU A 551 54.08 7.18 14.02
N PHE A 552 52.96 6.49 14.27
CA PHE A 552 52.30 5.56 13.35
C PHE A 552 50.98 6.14 12.82
N SER A 553 50.57 5.72 11.61
CA SER A 553 49.26 6.07 11.03
C SER A 553 48.14 5.49 11.88
N GLY A 554 47.16 6.32 12.23
CA GLY A 554 45.92 5.84 12.85
C GLY A 554 45.07 5.08 11.81
N VAL A 555 44.44 3.98 12.21
CA VAL A 555 43.59 3.13 11.36
C VAL A 555 42.31 2.73 12.08
N GLY A 556 41.25 2.49 11.32
CA GLY A 556 39.92 2.13 11.84
C GLY A 556 39.31 3.21 12.74
N PRO A 557 39.05 4.43 12.25
CA PRO A 557 38.42 5.47 13.05
C PRO A 557 36.94 5.17 13.28
N ALA A 558 36.42 5.50 14.46
CA ALA A 558 35.00 5.53 14.77
C ALA A 558 34.66 6.83 15.51
N ILE A 559 33.56 7.48 15.14
CA ILE A 559 33.14 8.77 15.72
C ILE A 559 31.80 8.62 16.44
N SER A 560 31.66 9.28 17.59
CA SER A 560 30.38 9.36 18.31
C SER A 560 29.33 10.13 17.48
N ALA A 561 28.05 9.91 17.75
CA ALA A 561 26.97 10.50 16.96
C ALA A 561 26.88 12.04 17.11
N ASP A 562 27.32 12.55 18.26
CA ASP A 562 27.47 14.00 18.51
C ASP A 562 28.76 14.58 17.90
N GLY A 563 29.60 13.73 17.31
CA GLY A 563 30.85 14.11 16.70
C GLY A 563 31.94 14.52 17.67
N LEU A 564 31.76 14.41 19.00
CA LEU A 564 32.68 14.96 20.00
C LEU A 564 33.86 14.04 20.35
N SER A 565 33.73 12.74 20.11
CA SER A 565 34.73 11.73 20.45
C SER A 565 35.10 10.89 19.22
N VAL A 566 36.40 10.69 19.01
CA VAL A 566 36.91 9.85 17.91
C VAL A 566 37.80 8.75 18.48
N ALA A 567 37.37 7.50 18.35
CA ALA A 567 38.19 6.33 18.64
C ALA A 567 39.02 5.94 17.41
N PHE A 568 40.27 5.51 17.60
CA PHE A 568 41.12 5.02 16.52
C PHE A 568 42.19 4.06 17.04
N THR A 569 42.68 3.19 16.17
CA THR A 569 43.79 2.28 16.48
C THR A 569 45.12 2.93 16.10
N SER A 570 46.13 2.87 16.96
CA SER A 570 47.52 3.23 16.62
C SER A 570 48.48 2.19 17.21
N GLY A 571 49.22 1.50 16.33
CA GLY A 571 49.88 0.25 16.72
C GLY A 571 48.84 -0.81 17.05
N ASP A 572 48.98 -1.48 18.20
CA ASP A 572 48.01 -2.47 18.69
C ASP A 572 47.13 -1.92 19.84
N VAL A 573 47.01 -0.59 19.96
CA VAL A 573 46.34 0.11 21.06
C VAL A 573 45.22 0.98 20.49
N VAL A 574 44.04 0.92 21.13
CA VAL A 574 42.92 1.83 20.85
C VAL A 574 43.04 3.09 21.70
N PHE A 575 42.88 4.23 21.05
CA PHE A 575 42.84 5.55 21.65
C PHE A 575 41.49 6.21 21.41
N VAL A 576 41.10 7.12 22.31
CA VAL A 576 39.96 8.02 22.14
C VAL A 576 40.46 9.46 22.21
N TYR A 577 40.10 10.26 21.21
CA TYR A 577 40.32 11.70 21.17
C TYR A 577 39.03 12.45 21.46
N GLY A 578 39.04 13.26 22.52
CA GLY A 578 37.98 14.21 22.81
C GLY A 578 38.23 15.53 22.06
N ARG A 579 37.34 15.91 21.15
CA ARG A 579 37.49 17.12 20.33
C ARG A 579 37.26 18.42 21.12
N VAL A 580 36.45 18.36 22.18
CA VAL A 580 36.22 19.52 23.05
C VAL A 580 37.40 19.74 24.00
N SER A 581 37.93 18.65 24.55
CA SER A 581 39.05 18.70 25.50
C SER A 581 40.40 18.83 24.79
N GLY A 582 40.49 18.42 23.52
CA GLY A 582 41.76 18.29 22.80
C GLY A 582 42.66 17.19 23.35
N VAL A 583 42.13 16.29 24.19
CA VAL A 583 42.90 15.25 24.88
C VAL A 583 42.71 13.93 24.15
N THR A 584 43.80 13.20 23.98
CA THR A 584 43.75 11.79 23.56
C THR A 584 44.19 10.88 24.70
N GLU A 585 43.43 9.82 24.94
CA GLU A 585 43.70 8.83 25.97
C GLU A 585 43.67 7.39 25.41
N PRO A 586 44.54 6.49 25.88
CA PRO A 586 44.45 5.07 25.54
C PRO A 586 43.29 4.42 26.31
N VAL A 587 42.45 3.65 25.61
CA VAL A 587 41.34 2.89 26.21
C VAL A 587 41.59 1.39 26.23
N SER A 588 42.56 0.90 25.45
CA SER A 588 43.11 -0.45 25.63
C SER A 588 44.03 -0.47 26.86
N VAL A 589 43.44 -0.62 28.04
CA VAL A 589 44.16 -0.66 29.33
C VAL A 589 43.87 -1.94 30.10
N ARG A 590 44.87 -2.44 30.82
CA ARG A 590 44.73 -3.52 31.80
C ARG A 590 44.02 -3.01 33.05
N THR A 591 43.62 -3.93 33.92
CA THR A 591 42.98 -3.61 35.21
C THR A 591 43.88 -2.78 36.15
N ASP A 592 45.19 -2.74 35.90
CA ASP A 592 46.17 -1.93 36.62
C ASP A 592 46.39 -0.53 36.00
N GLY A 593 45.65 -0.17 34.95
CA GLY A 593 45.75 1.11 34.25
C GLY A 593 46.91 1.21 33.26
N SER A 594 47.72 0.16 33.10
CA SER A 594 48.76 0.12 32.07
C SER A 594 48.16 -0.15 30.68
N THR A 595 48.70 0.47 29.65
CA THR A 595 48.26 0.24 28.27
C THR A 595 48.52 -1.20 27.84
N SER A 596 47.51 -1.86 27.29
CA SER A 596 47.59 -3.19 26.71
C SER A 596 47.50 -3.11 25.19
N GLY A 597 48.39 -3.82 24.51
CA GLY A 597 48.23 -4.08 23.08
C GLY A 597 47.23 -5.22 22.82
N GLY A 598 46.85 -5.39 21.56
CA GLY A 598 46.03 -6.49 21.04
C GLY A 598 44.58 -6.11 20.69
N SER A 599 44.26 -4.82 20.65
CA SER A 599 42.94 -4.31 20.29
C SER A 599 43.01 -3.52 18.98
N ALA A 600 42.05 -3.74 18.08
CA ALA A 600 41.95 -3.08 16.80
C ALA A 600 40.47 -2.91 16.40
N SER A 601 40.20 -2.02 15.45
CA SER A 601 38.86 -1.77 14.89
C SER A 601 37.82 -1.34 15.94
N PRO A 602 38.06 -0.23 16.65
CA PRO A 602 37.18 0.22 17.72
C PRO A 602 35.78 0.58 17.23
N SER A 603 34.78 0.28 18.05
CA SER A 603 33.44 0.86 17.94
C SER A 603 33.19 1.79 19.12
N ILE A 604 32.52 2.93 18.90
CA ILE A 604 32.21 3.90 19.95
C ILE A 604 30.69 4.09 20.06
N SER A 605 30.16 4.18 21.29
CA SER A 605 28.74 4.44 21.52
C SER A 605 28.31 5.82 21.01
N ALA A 606 27.03 5.98 20.72
CA ALA A 606 26.47 7.23 20.18
C ALA A 606 26.77 8.45 21.07
N ASP A 607 26.81 8.27 22.39
CA ASP A 607 27.13 9.28 23.40
C ASP A 607 28.62 9.37 23.76
N GLY A 608 29.49 8.63 23.07
CA GLY A 608 30.94 8.64 23.28
C GLY A 608 31.43 8.02 24.59
N ARG A 609 30.54 7.35 25.36
CA ARG A 609 30.85 6.84 26.70
C ARG A 609 31.46 5.44 26.74
N PHE A 610 31.27 4.65 25.70
CA PHE A 610 31.73 3.25 25.65
C PHE A 610 32.51 3.01 24.37
N VAL A 611 33.60 2.24 24.49
CA VAL A 611 34.41 1.77 23.36
C VAL A 611 34.54 0.25 23.44
N ALA A 612 34.32 -0.43 22.33
CA ALA A 612 34.40 -1.89 22.20
C ALA A 612 35.45 -2.30 21.18
#